data_AF-A0A2A4P938-F1
#
_entry.id   AF-A0A2A4P938-F1
#
_cell.length_a   1.000
_cell.length_b   1.000
_cell.length_c   1.000
_cell.angle_alpha   90.00
_cell.angle_beta   90.00
_cell.angle_gamma   90.00
#
_symmetry.space_group_name_H-M   'P 1'
#
loop_
_entity.id
_entity.type
_entity.pdbx_description
1 polymer ?
#
loop_
_entity_poly.entity_id
_entity_poly.type
_entity_poly.pdbx_seq_one_letter_code
_entity_poly.pdbx_strand_id
1 'polypeptide(L)'
;MATSNKFKAKPTAEISPFRFDVDFLAKPEPKEEIVKQEVAPPEPTILVSEHERQLVEAEQMGFARGLEKSTEESEMSFTEQLVLLENVIADQLSVVLEDIETKIQFIEKQAVLSGCAVAKCLAETLISQTPMEEIEALILSHLPALRNTGHLVIRVAPDQATALQERLKPTMNRMGFSGKLIILEEDDINAGDCAIEWADGGIVRNLTDAIQNIDAAIAARFPDPAQEIEPEPTEIQSGQNAETTTSEGNTP
;
A
#
# COMPACT_ATOMS: atom_id res chain seq x y z
N MET A 1 39.89 -67.93 -25.30
CA MET A 1 39.74 -68.38 -26.71
C MET A 1 38.77 -67.43 -27.37
N ALA A 2 39.29 -66.62 -28.30
CA ALA A 2 38.58 -65.51 -28.93
C ALA A 2 37.93 -65.97 -30.24
N THR A 3 36.62 -65.74 -30.39
CA THR A 3 35.87 -66.12 -31.60
C THR A 3 35.56 -64.87 -32.42
N SER A 4 36.50 -64.62 -33.35
CA SER A 4 36.44 -63.92 -34.64
C SER A 4 35.12 -63.23 -35.04
N ASN A 5 35.17 -61.90 -35.08
CA ASN A 5 34.25 -61.01 -35.77
C ASN A 5 34.69 -60.90 -37.25
N LYS A 6 33.88 -61.37 -38.21
CA LYS A 6 34.18 -61.30 -39.65
C LYS A 6 33.49 -60.08 -40.28
N PHE A 7 34.23 -58.99 -40.40
CA PHE A 7 33.88 -57.84 -41.24
C PHE A 7 34.20 -58.21 -42.70
N LYS A 8 33.20 -58.31 -43.59
CA LYS A 8 33.41 -58.48 -45.03
C LYS A 8 33.59 -57.11 -45.68
N ALA A 9 34.78 -56.85 -46.21
CA ALA A 9 35.10 -55.68 -47.02
C ALA A 9 34.43 -55.76 -48.42
N LYS A 10 33.96 -54.61 -48.91
CA LYS A 10 33.45 -54.40 -50.29
C LYS A 10 34.60 -54.50 -51.31
N PRO A 11 34.37 -55.05 -52.52
CA PRO A 11 35.40 -55.14 -53.55
C PRO A 11 35.63 -53.79 -54.25
N THR A 12 36.90 -53.43 -54.40
CA THR A 12 37.41 -52.28 -55.16
C THR A 12 37.22 -52.53 -56.66
N ALA A 13 36.71 -51.54 -57.40
CA ALA A 13 36.53 -51.61 -58.85
C ALA A 13 37.88 -51.70 -59.59
N GLU A 14 38.01 -52.70 -60.47
CA GLU A 14 39.15 -52.86 -61.38
C GLU A 14 39.09 -51.82 -62.51
N ILE A 15 40.22 -51.15 -62.76
CA ILE A 15 40.38 -50.19 -63.86
C ILE A 15 41.07 -50.92 -65.01
N SER A 16 40.35 -51.14 -66.12
CA SER A 16 40.93 -51.62 -67.37
C SER A 16 41.44 -50.44 -68.22
N PRO A 17 42.68 -50.47 -68.77
CA PRO A 17 43.18 -49.40 -69.61
C PRO A 17 42.57 -49.43 -71.02
N PHE A 18 42.19 -48.26 -71.54
CA PHE A 18 41.64 -48.07 -72.87
C PHE A 18 42.65 -48.40 -73.97
N ARG A 19 42.29 -49.30 -74.90
CA ARG A 19 42.97 -49.46 -76.20
C ARG A 19 42.12 -48.86 -77.30
N PHE A 20 42.62 -47.78 -77.89
CA PHE A 20 42.04 -47.14 -79.08
C PHE A 20 42.46 -47.91 -80.34
N ASP A 21 41.75 -48.99 -80.63
CA ASP A 21 41.80 -49.64 -81.94
C ASP A 21 40.44 -49.44 -82.62
N VAL A 22 40.30 -48.33 -83.35
CA VAL A 22 39.23 -48.12 -84.33
C VAL A 22 39.88 -47.88 -85.67
N ASP A 23 39.63 -48.81 -86.60
CA ASP A 23 40.18 -48.85 -87.95
C ASP A 23 39.38 -47.87 -88.85
N PHE A 24 40.02 -46.79 -89.31
CA PHE A 24 39.36 -45.66 -89.99
C PHE A 24 39.14 -45.86 -91.50
N LEU A 25 39.30 -47.08 -92.03
CA LEU A 25 39.19 -47.39 -93.47
C LEU A 25 38.05 -48.35 -93.85
N ALA A 26 37.14 -48.68 -92.93
CA ALA A 26 35.94 -49.47 -93.24
C ALA A 26 34.82 -48.58 -93.84
N LYS A 27 34.30 -49.00 -95.00
CA LYS A 27 33.29 -48.31 -95.82
C LYS A 27 31.91 -48.29 -95.11
N PRO A 28 31.14 -47.19 -95.17
CA PRO A 28 29.94 -47.02 -94.33
C PRO A 28 28.73 -47.80 -94.86
N GLU A 29 28.10 -48.60 -94.00
CA GLU A 29 26.76 -49.17 -94.19
C GLU A 29 25.69 -48.33 -93.47
N PRO A 30 24.42 -48.28 -93.94
CA PRO A 30 23.44 -47.32 -93.47
C PRO A 30 22.51 -47.84 -92.35
N LYS A 31 22.25 -46.92 -91.39
CA LYS A 31 21.22 -46.90 -90.32
C LYS A 31 21.53 -47.81 -89.12
N GLU A 32 21.38 -47.39 -87.87
CA GLU A 32 20.17 -46.81 -87.24
C GLU A 32 20.50 -45.71 -86.22
N GLU A 33 19.66 -44.66 -86.16
CA GLU A 33 19.64 -43.72 -85.04
C GLU A 33 19.19 -44.46 -83.78
N ILE A 34 20.14 -44.85 -82.93
CA ILE A 34 19.82 -45.31 -81.58
C ILE A 34 19.53 -44.07 -80.74
N VAL A 35 18.25 -43.73 -80.63
CA VAL A 35 17.74 -42.86 -79.57
C VAL A 35 18.21 -43.45 -78.25
N LYS A 36 19.18 -42.78 -77.62
CA LYS A 36 19.64 -43.11 -76.27
C LYS A 36 18.50 -42.74 -75.33
N GLN A 37 17.64 -43.72 -75.06
CA GLN A 37 16.52 -43.58 -74.13
C GLN A 37 17.11 -43.37 -72.74
N GLU A 38 17.01 -42.13 -72.25
CA GLU A 38 17.32 -41.77 -70.87
C GLU A 38 16.28 -42.43 -69.98
N VAL A 39 16.63 -43.59 -69.42
CA VAL A 39 15.79 -44.30 -68.45
C VAL A 39 15.78 -43.45 -67.18
N ALA A 40 14.76 -42.60 -67.06
CA ALA A 40 14.42 -41.96 -65.81
C ALA A 40 14.34 -43.03 -64.71
N PRO A 41 14.91 -42.78 -63.51
CA PRO A 41 14.81 -43.72 -62.39
C PRO A 41 13.35 -44.17 -62.24
N PRO A 42 13.07 -45.47 -62.11
CA PRO A 42 11.69 -45.95 -62.04
C PRO A 42 10.99 -45.22 -60.89
N GLU A 43 9.91 -44.51 -61.21
CA GLU A 43 9.03 -43.95 -60.19
C GLU A 43 8.64 -45.11 -59.25
N PRO A 44 8.79 -44.96 -57.93
CA PRO A 44 8.48 -46.03 -56.99
C PRO A 44 7.00 -46.38 -57.14
N THR A 45 6.73 -47.48 -57.83
CA THR A 45 5.37 -47.95 -58.10
C THR A 45 4.94 -48.79 -56.91
N ILE A 46 4.11 -48.21 -56.05
CA ILE A 46 3.47 -48.91 -54.94
C ILE A 46 2.23 -49.63 -55.48
N LEU A 47 1.98 -50.85 -55.00
CA LEU A 47 0.80 -51.61 -55.39
C LEU A 47 -0.47 -50.92 -54.84
N VAL A 48 -1.54 -50.80 -55.64
CA VAL A 48 -2.72 -49.97 -55.29
C VAL A 48 -3.33 -50.30 -53.92
N SER A 49 -3.39 -51.58 -53.55
CA SER A 49 -3.89 -51.99 -52.22
C SER A 49 -2.96 -51.59 -51.06
N GLU A 50 -1.65 -51.50 -51.30
CA GLU A 50 -0.70 -51.02 -50.29
C GLU A 50 -0.83 -49.50 -50.11
N HIS A 51 -1.06 -48.77 -51.21
CA HIS A 51 -1.31 -47.33 -51.17
C HIS A 51 -2.62 -46.99 -50.43
N GLU A 52 -3.72 -47.70 -50.70
CA GLU A 52 -4.98 -47.53 -49.96
C GLU A 52 -4.81 -47.82 -48.46
N ARG A 53 -4.03 -48.85 -48.10
CA ARG A 53 -3.71 -49.16 -46.70
C ARG A 53 -2.92 -48.03 -46.03
N GLN A 54 -1.94 -47.46 -46.73
CA GLN A 54 -1.14 -46.33 -46.24
C GLN A 54 -1.97 -45.06 -46.07
N LEU A 55 -2.96 -44.81 -46.94
CA LEU A 55 -3.87 -43.67 -46.81
C LEU A 55 -4.74 -43.77 -45.56
N VAL A 56 -5.36 -44.93 -45.31
CA VAL A 56 -6.18 -45.16 -44.11
C VAL A 56 -5.34 -45.02 -42.84
N GLU A 57 -4.11 -45.56 -42.84
CA GLU A 57 -3.17 -45.42 -41.73
C GLU A 57 -2.78 -43.95 -41.50
N ALA A 58 -2.48 -43.20 -42.56
CA ALA A 58 -2.15 -41.79 -42.48
C ALA A 58 -3.35 -40.92 -42.00
N GLU A 59 -4.57 -41.22 -42.43
CA GLU A 59 -5.78 -40.55 -41.95
C GLU A 59 -6.04 -40.82 -40.46
N GLN A 60 -5.87 -42.08 -40.02
CA GLN A 60 -6.00 -42.44 -38.60
C GLN A 60 -4.94 -41.76 -37.74
N MET A 61 -3.69 -41.72 -38.20
CA MET A 61 -2.60 -40.99 -37.53
C MET A 61 -2.86 -39.48 -37.50
N GLY A 62 -3.36 -38.90 -38.59
CA GLY A 62 -3.72 -37.49 -38.67
C GLY A 62 -4.86 -37.12 -37.73
N PHE A 63 -5.90 -37.95 -37.66
CA PHE A 63 -7.02 -37.78 -36.74
C PHE A 63 -6.57 -37.90 -35.28
N ALA A 64 -5.75 -38.92 -34.94
CA ALA A 64 -5.21 -39.09 -33.60
C ALA A 64 -4.35 -37.90 -33.16
N ARG A 65 -3.45 -37.44 -34.03
CA ARG A 65 -2.62 -36.25 -33.79
C ARG A 65 -3.44 -34.97 -33.66
N GLY A 66 -4.50 -34.82 -34.46
CA GLY A 66 -5.42 -33.69 -34.38
C GLY A 66 -6.19 -33.66 -33.07
N LEU A 67 -6.64 -34.82 -32.58
CA LEU A 67 -7.32 -34.95 -31.31
C LEU A 67 -6.38 -34.60 -30.14
N GLU A 68 -5.18 -35.17 -30.12
CA GLU A 68 -4.16 -34.88 -29.10
C GLU A 68 -3.82 -33.38 -29.06
N LYS A 69 -3.54 -32.79 -30.23
CA LYS A 69 -3.26 -31.35 -30.33
C LYS A 69 -4.46 -30.49 -29.90
N SER A 70 -5.68 -30.88 -30.25
CA SER A 70 -6.89 -30.16 -29.83
C SER A 70 -7.11 -30.26 -28.32
N THR A 71 -6.80 -31.40 -27.69
CA THR A 71 -6.89 -31.54 -26.23
C THR A 71 -5.85 -30.68 -25.54
N GLU A 72 -4.60 -30.69 -26.01
CA GLU A 72 -3.53 -29.83 -25.48
C GLU A 72 -3.87 -28.34 -25.61
N GLU A 73 -4.35 -27.89 -26.78
CA GLU A 73 -4.74 -26.50 -27.00
C GLU A 73 -5.94 -26.08 -26.13
N SER A 74 -6.91 -26.98 -25.93
CA SER A 74 -8.04 -26.73 -25.03
C SER A 74 -7.61 -26.65 -23.56
N GLU A 75 -6.70 -27.52 -23.13
CA GLU A 75 -6.15 -27.48 -21.77
C GLU A 75 -5.33 -26.21 -21.53
N MET A 76 -4.45 -25.84 -22.47
CA MET A 76 -3.65 -24.61 -22.40
C MET A 76 -4.55 -23.38 -22.30
N SER A 77 -5.50 -23.21 -23.22
CA SER A 77 -6.42 -22.07 -23.21
C SER A 77 -7.29 -22.02 -21.94
N PHE A 78 -7.72 -23.17 -21.42
CA PHE A 78 -8.43 -23.23 -20.14
C PHE A 78 -7.54 -22.78 -18.97
N THR A 79 -6.30 -23.27 -18.90
CA THR A 79 -5.35 -22.86 -17.84
C THR A 79 -5.03 -21.37 -17.91
N GLU A 80 -4.87 -20.80 -19.11
CA GLU A 80 -4.65 -19.36 -19.30
C GLU A 80 -5.85 -18.53 -18.81
N GLN A 81 -7.07 -18.96 -19.13
CA GLN A 81 -8.29 -18.31 -18.66
C GLN A 81 -8.45 -18.41 -17.14
N LEU A 82 -8.08 -19.56 -16.56
CA LEU A 82 -8.09 -19.76 -15.10
C LEU A 82 -7.13 -18.78 -14.42
N VAL A 83 -5.88 -18.68 -14.90
CA VAL A 83 -4.88 -17.75 -14.37
C VAL A 83 -5.34 -16.30 -14.50
N LEU A 84 -5.96 -15.93 -15.63
CA LEU A 84 -6.53 -14.59 -15.80
C LEU A 84 -7.63 -14.30 -14.77
N LEU A 85 -8.55 -15.25 -14.56
CA LEU A 85 -9.62 -15.09 -13.59
C LEU A 85 -9.09 -15.02 -12.16
N GLU A 86 -8.10 -15.85 -11.81
CA GLU A 86 -7.42 -15.81 -10.51
C GLU A 86 -6.80 -14.43 -10.25
N ASN A 87 -6.11 -13.86 -11.24
CA ASN A 87 -5.54 -12.51 -11.13
C ASN A 87 -6.62 -11.43 -10.94
N VAL A 88 -7.73 -11.52 -11.68
CA VAL A 88 -8.85 -10.59 -11.54
C VAL A 88 -9.51 -10.69 -10.16
N ILE A 89 -9.64 -11.90 -9.61
CA ILE A 89 -10.17 -12.11 -8.26
C ILE A 89 -9.19 -11.57 -7.21
N ALA A 90 -7.89 -11.81 -7.38
CA ALA A 90 -6.87 -11.32 -6.46
C ALA A 90 -6.81 -9.79 -6.43
N ASP A 91 -6.93 -9.13 -7.58
CA ASP A 91 -6.98 -7.68 -7.70
C ASP A 91 -8.23 -7.09 -7.02
N GLN A 92 -9.41 -7.65 -7.31
CA GLN A 92 -10.66 -7.23 -6.67
C GLN A 92 -10.63 -7.44 -5.16
N LEU A 93 -10.07 -8.56 -4.68
CA LEU A 93 -9.94 -8.82 -3.25
C LEU A 93 -9.02 -7.79 -2.58
N SER A 94 -7.94 -7.40 -3.25
CA SER A 94 -7.01 -6.38 -2.73
C SER A 94 -7.71 -5.03 -2.57
N VAL A 95 -8.50 -4.61 -3.57
CA VAL A 95 -9.30 -3.38 -3.52
C VAL A 95 -10.33 -3.43 -2.38
N VAL A 96 -11.01 -4.55 -2.21
CA VAL A 96 -12.00 -4.71 -1.12
C VAL A 96 -11.34 -4.65 0.25
N LEU A 97 -10.15 -5.25 0.41
CA LEU A 97 -9.41 -5.19 1.68
C LEU A 97 -8.99 -3.75 2.03
N GLU A 98 -8.54 -2.98 1.05
CA GLU A 98 -8.19 -1.56 1.23
C GLU A 98 -9.42 -0.70 1.59
N ASP A 99 -10.58 -0.95 0.95
CA ASP A 99 -11.83 -0.27 1.31
C ASP A 99 -12.25 -0.62 2.73
N ILE A 100 -12.19 -1.90 3.13
CA ILE A 100 -12.50 -2.32 4.51
C ILE A 100 -11.62 -1.59 5.52
N GLU A 101 -10.31 -1.51 5.29
CA GLU A 101 -9.41 -0.79 6.19
C GLU A 101 -9.78 0.69 6.30
N THR A 102 -10.06 1.34 5.16
CA THR A 102 -10.52 2.73 5.11
C THR A 102 -11.83 2.92 5.86
N LYS A 103 -12.80 1.99 5.72
CA LYS A 103 -14.07 2.03 6.45
C LYS A 103 -13.89 1.82 7.94
N ILE A 104 -13.00 0.93 8.36
CA ILE A 104 -12.70 0.71 9.79
C ILE A 104 -12.15 2.00 10.40
N GLN A 105 -11.16 2.63 9.76
CA GLN A 105 -10.60 3.90 10.23
C GLN A 105 -11.66 5.01 10.29
N PHE A 106 -12.54 5.08 9.29
CA PHE A 106 -13.65 6.02 9.28
C PHE A 106 -14.62 5.79 10.45
N ILE A 107 -15.03 4.54 10.68
CA ILE A 107 -15.95 4.19 11.77
C ILE A 107 -15.30 4.48 13.13
N GLU A 108 -14.02 4.15 13.31
CA GLU A 108 -13.26 4.45 14.52
C GLU A 108 -13.27 5.97 14.80
N LYS A 109 -12.94 6.79 13.79
CA LYS A 109 -13.00 8.25 13.89
C LYS A 109 -14.40 8.75 14.27
N GLN A 110 -15.45 8.27 13.61
CA GLN A 110 -16.82 8.68 13.90
C GLN A 110 -17.27 8.29 15.31
N ALA A 111 -16.91 7.09 15.77
CA ALA A 111 -17.23 6.63 17.12
C ALA A 111 -16.57 7.51 18.19
N VAL A 112 -15.28 7.86 18.01
CA VAL A 112 -14.56 8.76 18.90
C VAL A 112 -15.18 10.16 18.90
N LEU A 113 -15.43 10.73 17.72
CA LEU A 113 -16.04 12.07 17.60
C LEU A 113 -17.41 12.13 18.27
N SER A 114 -18.25 11.12 18.05
CA SER A 114 -19.58 11.05 18.66
C SER A 114 -19.48 10.90 20.18
N GLY A 115 -18.62 10.02 20.68
CA GLY A 115 -18.40 9.83 22.11
C GLY A 115 -17.89 11.09 22.80
N CYS A 116 -16.93 11.77 22.19
CA CYS A 116 -16.40 13.04 22.71
C CYS A 116 -17.44 14.16 22.67
N ALA A 117 -18.27 14.25 21.62
CA ALA A 117 -19.36 15.24 21.57
C ALA A 117 -20.37 15.04 22.70
N VAL A 118 -20.76 13.80 22.99
CA VAL A 118 -21.64 13.48 24.12
C VAL A 118 -20.97 13.84 25.45
N ALA A 119 -19.70 13.47 25.63
CA ALA A 119 -18.96 13.78 26.85
C ALA A 119 -18.84 15.29 27.11
N LYS A 120 -18.54 16.09 26.07
CA LYS A 120 -18.47 17.56 26.17
C LYS A 120 -19.81 18.17 26.57
N CYS A 121 -20.89 17.77 25.88
CA CYS A 121 -22.24 18.26 26.19
C CYS A 121 -22.64 17.93 27.64
N LEU A 122 -22.34 16.71 28.10
CA LEU A 122 -22.60 16.31 29.50
C LEU A 122 -21.73 17.12 30.48
N ALA A 123 -20.44 17.28 30.20
CA ALA A 123 -19.53 18.03 31.06
C ALA A 123 -19.98 19.50 31.21
N GLU A 124 -20.26 20.18 30.11
CA GLU A 124 -20.76 21.56 30.09
C GLU A 124 -22.07 21.70 30.86
N THR A 125 -23.01 20.76 30.65
CA THR A 125 -24.32 20.78 31.32
C THR A 125 -24.19 20.54 32.82
N LEU A 126 -23.35 19.59 33.24
CA LEU A 126 -23.18 19.28 34.67
C LEU A 126 -22.42 20.39 35.39
N ILE A 127 -21.35 20.92 34.79
CA ILE A 127 -20.55 22.02 35.37
C ILE A 127 -21.41 23.28 35.50
N SER A 128 -22.25 23.60 34.51
CA SER A 128 -23.14 24.76 34.60
C SER A 128 -24.23 24.63 35.66
N GLN A 129 -24.69 23.41 35.96
CA GLN A 129 -25.69 23.15 37.01
C GLN A 129 -25.10 23.22 38.42
N THR A 130 -23.91 22.65 38.61
CA THR A 130 -23.29 22.49 39.94
C THR A 130 -21.81 22.90 39.96
N PRO A 131 -21.46 24.16 39.59
CA PRO A 131 -20.07 24.55 39.40
C PRO A 131 -19.25 24.51 40.70
N MET A 132 -19.86 24.88 41.84
CA MET A 132 -19.18 24.85 43.13
C MET A 132 -18.88 23.42 43.62
N GLU A 133 -19.73 22.44 43.30
CA GLU A 133 -19.53 21.05 43.73
C GLU A 133 -18.33 20.43 43.03
N GLU A 134 -18.10 20.78 41.78
CA GLU A 134 -16.94 20.34 41.00
C GLU A 134 -15.62 20.86 41.57
N ILE A 135 -15.57 22.12 41.98
CA ILE A 135 -14.39 22.73 42.63
C ILE A 135 -14.16 22.08 44.00
N GLU A 136 -15.23 21.90 44.79
CA GLU A 136 -15.14 21.23 46.09
C GLU A 136 -14.63 19.78 45.93
N ALA A 137 -15.17 19.01 45.00
CA ALA A 137 -14.73 17.64 44.73
C ALA A 137 -13.24 17.56 44.32
N LEU A 138 -12.77 18.51 43.52
CA LEU A 138 -11.36 18.61 43.15
C LEU A 138 -10.46 18.84 44.37
N ILE A 139 -10.84 19.76 45.25
CA ILE A 139 -10.05 20.06 46.45
C ILE A 139 -10.06 18.88 47.41
N LEU A 140 -11.22 18.27 47.64
CA LEU A 140 -11.36 17.16 48.58
C LEU A 140 -10.62 15.90 48.12
N SER A 141 -10.59 15.62 46.81
CA SER A 141 -9.83 14.50 46.25
C SER A 141 -8.31 14.67 46.42
N HIS A 142 -7.82 15.91 46.47
CA HIS A 142 -6.39 16.22 46.59
C HIS A 142 -5.98 16.65 48.00
N LEU A 143 -6.93 16.85 48.92
CA LEU A 143 -6.67 17.30 50.29
C LEU A 143 -5.63 16.47 51.06
N PRO A 144 -5.55 15.12 50.93
CA PRO A 144 -4.52 14.33 51.61
C PRO A 144 -3.09 14.77 51.28
N ALA A 145 -2.83 15.17 50.03
CA ALA A 145 -1.54 15.68 49.59
C ALA A 145 -1.27 17.11 50.10
N LEU A 146 -2.33 17.88 50.37
CA LEU A 146 -2.25 19.27 50.79
C LEU A 146 -2.14 19.46 52.31
N ARG A 147 -2.19 18.40 53.13
CA ARG A 147 -2.23 18.52 54.61
C ARG A 147 -1.05 19.26 55.24
N ASN A 148 0.14 19.14 54.64
CA ASN A 148 1.37 19.73 55.18
C ASN A 148 1.68 21.12 54.61
N THR A 149 0.81 21.68 53.76
CA THR A 149 1.07 22.98 53.14
C THR A 149 0.69 24.12 54.10
N GLY A 150 1.56 25.14 54.18
CA GLY A 150 1.33 26.28 55.08
C GLY A 150 0.22 27.22 54.61
N HIS A 151 -0.04 27.28 53.31
CA HIS A 151 -1.10 28.07 52.70
C HIS A 151 -1.61 27.39 51.43
N LEU A 152 -2.90 27.58 51.15
CA LEU A 152 -3.59 27.15 49.94
C LEU A 152 -4.28 28.37 49.33
N VAL A 153 -3.94 28.70 48.09
CA VAL A 153 -4.56 29.78 47.32
C VAL A 153 -5.49 29.16 46.30
N ILE A 154 -6.72 29.64 46.21
CA ILE A 154 -7.71 29.18 45.22
C ILE A 154 -8.21 30.40 44.46
N ARG A 155 -7.97 30.43 43.16
CA ARG A 155 -8.50 31.44 42.23
C ARG A 155 -9.77 30.92 41.59
N VAL A 156 -10.85 31.70 41.65
CA VAL A 156 -12.17 31.36 41.12
C VAL A 156 -12.88 32.59 40.56
N ALA A 157 -13.97 32.35 39.85
CA ALA A 157 -14.87 33.40 39.40
C ALA A 157 -15.43 34.23 40.59
N PRO A 158 -15.63 35.56 40.43
CA PRO A 158 -16.01 36.47 41.52
C PRO A 158 -17.31 36.09 42.24
N ASP A 159 -18.28 35.59 41.48
CA ASP A 159 -19.59 35.12 41.93
C ASP A 159 -19.54 33.84 42.77
N GLN A 160 -18.41 33.13 42.81
CA GLN A 160 -18.24 31.87 43.53
C GLN A 160 -17.40 32.00 44.80
N ALA A 161 -16.52 33.01 44.90
CA ALA A 161 -15.51 33.10 45.96
C ALA A 161 -16.08 33.06 47.38
N THR A 162 -17.12 33.88 47.66
CA THR A 162 -17.72 33.97 49.00
C THR A 162 -18.40 32.65 49.40
N ALA A 163 -19.25 32.10 48.52
CA ALA A 163 -19.97 30.86 48.80
C ALA A 163 -19.02 29.66 48.94
N LEU A 164 -17.97 29.63 48.13
CA LEU A 164 -16.92 28.61 48.18
C LEU A 164 -16.14 28.67 49.50
N GLN A 165 -15.83 29.87 50.00
CA GLN A 165 -15.15 30.05 51.29
C GLN A 165 -15.98 29.51 52.46
N GLU A 166 -17.27 29.80 52.48
CA GLU A 166 -18.19 29.37 53.53
C GLU A 166 -18.34 27.85 53.57
N ARG A 167 -18.34 27.18 52.40
CA ARG A 167 -18.45 25.72 52.29
C ARG A 167 -17.15 24.99 52.62
N LEU A 168 -16.02 25.44 52.06
CA LEU A 168 -14.75 24.71 52.18
C LEU A 168 -14.13 24.84 53.57
N LYS A 169 -14.15 26.03 54.17
CA LYS A 169 -13.49 26.29 55.46
C LYS A 169 -13.88 25.27 56.55
N PRO A 170 -15.17 24.98 56.83
CA PRO A 170 -15.53 23.96 57.82
C PRO A 170 -15.14 22.54 57.39
N THR A 171 -15.27 22.21 56.10
CA THR A 171 -14.95 20.88 55.57
C THR A 171 -13.45 20.59 55.67
N MET A 172 -12.60 21.54 55.27
CA MET A 172 -11.14 21.44 55.34
C MET A 172 -10.65 21.34 56.79
N ASN A 173 -11.22 22.13 57.71
CA ASN A 173 -10.90 22.05 59.14
C ASN A 173 -11.23 20.67 59.71
N ARG A 174 -12.40 20.10 59.37
CA ARG A 174 -12.81 18.75 59.80
C ARG A 174 -11.89 17.66 59.25
N MET A 175 -11.32 17.85 58.07
CA MET A 175 -10.39 16.92 57.44
C MET A 175 -8.92 17.12 57.87
N GLY A 176 -8.66 18.05 58.78
CA GLY A 176 -7.35 18.25 59.40
C GLY A 176 -6.39 19.15 58.61
N PHE A 177 -6.89 20.00 57.72
CA PHE A 177 -6.06 21.03 57.09
C PHE A 177 -5.73 22.13 58.10
N SER A 178 -4.44 22.36 58.36
CA SER A 178 -3.95 23.35 59.32
C SER A 178 -3.38 24.62 58.68
N GLY A 179 -3.36 24.69 57.35
CA GLY A 179 -2.83 25.83 56.60
C GLY A 179 -3.80 27.00 56.50
N LYS A 180 -3.32 28.13 55.95
CA LYS A 180 -4.14 29.29 55.64
C LYS A 180 -4.83 29.12 54.29
N LEU A 181 -6.16 29.10 54.26
CA LEU A 181 -6.96 29.17 53.02
C LEU A 181 -7.12 30.62 52.57
N ILE A 182 -6.71 30.92 51.33
CA ILE A 182 -6.87 32.20 50.66
C ILE A 182 -7.68 31.95 49.39
N ILE A 183 -8.78 32.67 49.20
CA ILE A 183 -9.56 32.62 47.96
C ILE A 183 -9.42 33.98 47.28
N LEU A 184 -9.10 33.94 45.99
CA LEU A 184 -8.91 35.10 45.13
C LEU A 184 -9.97 35.07 44.03
N GLU A 185 -10.51 36.24 43.74
CA GLU A 185 -11.47 36.46 42.65
C GLU A 185 -10.68 36.87 41.41
N GLU A 186 -10.99 36.25 40.26
CA GLU A 186 -10.34 36.53 38.99
C GLU A 186 -11.39 36.51 37.86
N ASP A 187 -11.52 37.63 37.16
CA ASP A 187 -12.57 37.84 36.14
C ASP A 187 -12.36 36.96 34.89
N ASP A 188 -11.13 36.51 34.64
CA ASP A 188 -10.76 35.67 33.50
C ASP A 188 -11.12 34.18 33.73
N ILE A 189 -11.59 33.80 34.92
CA ILE A 189 -11.96 32.42 35.26
C ILE A 189 -13.46 32.22 35.10
N ASN A 190 -13.86 31.21 34.33
CA ASN A 190 -15.27 30.85 34.15
C ASN A 190 -15.84 30.16 35.39
N ALA A 191 -17.17 30.19 35.52
CA ALA A 191 -17.89 29.48 36.56
C ALA A 191 -17.60 27.96 36.53
N GLY A 192 -17.09 27.41 37.65
CA GLY A 192 -16.75 25.99 37.79
C GLY A 192 -15.30 25.63 37.40
N ASP A 193 -14.57 26.58 36.83
CA ASP A 193 -13.13 26.51 36.66
C ASP A 193 -12.41 27.09 37.88
N CYS A 194 -11.18 26.63 38.14
CA CYS A 194 -10.38 27.15 39.25
C CYS A 194 -8.88 26.87 39.07
N ALA A 195 -8.05 27.67 39.74
CA ALA A 195 -6.64 27.38 39.91
C ALA A 195 -6.32 27.28 41.41
N ILE A 196 -5.74 26.16 41.80
CA ILE A 196 -5.37 25.84 43.18
C ILE A 196 -3.85 25.83 43.26
N GLU A 197 -3.27 26.66 44.11
CA GLU A 197 -1.82 26.82 44.26
C GLU A 197 -1.40 26.64 45.72
N TRP A 198 -0.28 25.94 45.93
CA TRP A 198 0.40 25.79 47.22
C TRP A 198 1.92 25.83 47.01
N ALA A 199 2.68 25.79 48.11
CA ALA A 199 4.14 25.98 48.06
C ALA A 199 4.90 25.00 47.14
N ASP A 200 4.39 23.78 46.97
CA ASP A 200 5.07 22.68 46.26
C ASP A 200 4.41 22.35 44.91
N GLY A 201 3.42 23.12 44.46
CA GLY A 201 2.74 22.86 43.19
C GLY A 201 1.39 23.56 43.04
N GLY A 202 0.69 23.21 41.97
CA GLY A 202 -0.65 23.71 41.68
C GLY A 202 -1.44 22.77 40.78
N ILE A 203 -2.76 22.95 40.78
CA ILE A 203 -3.70 22.24 39.93
C ILE A 203 -4.61 23.28 39.28
N VAL A 204 -4.77 23.21 37.98
CA VAL A 204 -5.70 24.04 37.22
C VAL A 204 -6.81 23.16 36.68
N ARG A 205 -8.05 23.57 36.91
CA ARG A 205 -9.24 23.06 36.26
C ARG A 205 -9.73 24.13 35.30
N ASN A 206 -9.62 23.84 34.01
CA ASN A 206 -10.16 24.66 32.94
C ASN A 206 -10.84 23.75 31.93
N LEU A 207 -12.17 23.87 31.83
CA LEU A 207 -12.97 23.08 30.89
C LEU A 207 -12.58 23.35 29.44
N THR A 208 -12.29 24.61 29.10
CA THR A 208 -11.92 25.02 27.74
C THR A 208 -10.62 24.36 27.33
N ASP A 209 -9.60 24.42 28.19
CA ASP A 209 -8.30 23.79 27.91
C ASP A 209 -8.44 22.27 27.83
N ALA A 210 -9.25 21.65 28.69
CA ALA A 210 -9.52 20.22 28.65
C ALA A 210 -10.16 19.80 27.31
N ILE A 211 -11.16 20.56 26.83
CA ILE A 211 -11.81 20.32 25.54
C ILE A 211 -10.82 20.48 24.38
N GLN A 212 -10.00 21.54 24.39
CA GLN A 212 -8.98 21.77 23.37
C GLN A 212 -7.93 20.64 23.33
N ASN A 213 -7.49 20.17 24.50
CA ASN A 213 -6.55 19.04 24.59
C ASN A 213 -7.15 17.75 24.03
N ILE A 214 -8.44 17.50 24.27
CA ILE A 214 -9.16 16.37 23.67
C ILE A 214 -9.21 16.51 22.15
N ASP A 215 -9.57 17.69 21.64
CA ASP A 215 -9.65 17.93 20.19
C ASP A 215 -8.30 17.79 19.49
N ALA A 216 -7.23 18.31 20.09
CA ALA A 216 -5.87 18.14 19.61
C ALA A 216 -5.45 16.66 19.58
N ALA A 217 -5.77 15.90 20.63
CA ALA A 217 -5.48 14.47 20.69
C ALA A 217 -6.23 13.67 19.61
N ILE A 218 -7.50 14.02 19.35
CA ILE A 218 -8.30 13.40 18.28
C ILE A 218 -7.71 13.75 16.91
N ALA A 219 -7.37 15.01 16.67
CA ALA A 219 -6.78 15.46 15.40
C ALA A 219 -5.43 14.78 15.12
N ALA A 220 -4.58 14.63 16.14
CA ALA A 220 -3.30 13.93 16.03
C ALA A 220 -3.47 12.43 15.73
N ARG A 221 -4.53 11.80 16.23
CA ARG A 221 -4.81 10.37 16.03
C ARG A 221 -5.52 10.07 14.71
N PHE A 222 -6.36 11.00 14.24
CA PHE A 222 -7.20 10.87 13.05
C PHE A 222 -7.05 12.10 12.12
N PRO A 223 -5.86 12.30 11.53
CA PRO A 223 -5.61 13.40 10.61
C PRO A 223 -6.61 13.36 9.46
N ASP A 224 -7.09 14.54 9.05
CA ASP A 224 -7.90 14.65 7.85
C ASP A 224 -6.97 14.71 6.63
N PRO A 225 -7.02 13.74 5.70
CA PRO A 225 -6.20 13.78 4.50
C PRO A 225 -6.46 15.03 3.63
N ALA A 226 -7.58 15.73 3.85
CA ALA A 226 -7.87 17.00 3.17
C ALA A 226 -7.15 18.23 3.74
N GLN A 227 -6.51 18.14 4.92
CA GLN A 227 -5.85 19.28 5.58
C GLN A 227 -4.34 19.38 5.32
N GLU A 228 -3.72 18.43 4.62
CA GLU A 228 -2.29 18.48 4.26
C GLU A 228 -1.96 19.39 3.07
N ILE A 229 -2.93 20.11 2.50
CA ILE A 229 -2.74 21.04 1.37
C ILE A 229 -2.99 22.49 1.80
N GLU A 230 -2.27 22.98 2.79
CA GLU A 230 -1.88 24.40 2.82
C GLU A 230 -0.35 24.47 2.88
N PRO A 231 0.35 24.56 1.73
CA PRO A 231 1.74 24.97 1.79
C PRO A 231 1.79 26.40 2.34
N GLU A 232 2.51 26.58 3.46
CA GLU A 232 2.94 27.89 3.93
C GLU A 232 3.42 28.73 2.73
N PRO A 233 2.99 30.00 2.60
CA PRO A 233 3.52 30.85 1.55
C PRO A 233 5.01 31.03 1.81
N THR A 234 5.82 30.36 0.98
CA THR A 234 7.27 30.53 0.98
C THR A 234 7.55 32.01 0.76
N GLU A 235 8.05 32.68 1.80
CA GLU A 235 8.57 34.04 1.69
C GLU A 235 9.61 34.05 0.56
N ILE A 236 9.22 34.64 -0.57
CA ILE A 236 10.14 34.95 -1.65
C ILE A 236 11.12 35.97 -1.08
N GLN A 237 12.32 35.50 -0.74
CA GLN A 237 13.44 36.37 -0.42
C GLN A 237 13.65 37.31 -1.60
N SER A 238 13.29 38.58 -1.38
CA SER A 238 13.55 39.70 -2.25
C SER A 238 15.07 39.88 -2.37
N GLY A 239 15.64 39.27 -3.41
CA GLY A 239 17.00 39.53 -3.85
C GLY A 239 17.17 41.01 -4.13
N GLN A 240 17.91 41.69 -3.26
CA GLN A 240 18.45 43.02 -3.50
C GLN A 240 19.44 42.93 -4.68
N ASN A 241 18.99 43.28 -5.88
CA ASN A 241 19.87 43.74 -6.95
C ASN A 241 19.49 45.18 -7.28
N ALA A 242 20.21 46.11 -6.68
CA ALA A 242 20.24 47.51 -7.10
C ALA A 242 21.72 47.93 -7.30
N GLU A 243 22.38 47.34 -8.30
CA GLU A 243 23.53 48.00 -8.93
C GLU A 243 23.00 49.07 -9.89
N THR A 244 22.95 50.30 -9.39
CA THR A 244 22.72 51.48 -10.24
C THR A 244 24.07 51.93 -10.78
N THR A 245 24.34 51.61 -12.04
CA THR A 245 25.36 52.28 -12.84
C THR A 245 24.88 53.70 -13.18
N THR A 246 25.46 54.74 -12.58
CA THR A 246 25.34 56.10 -13.10
C THR A 246 26.72 56.76 -13.15
N SER A 247 27.29 56.71 -14.35
CA SER A 247 28.00 57.77 -15.07
C SER A 247 28.78 58.81 -14.27
N GLU A 248 30.10 58.76 -14.44
CA GLU A 248 31.04 59.87 -14.27
C GLU A 248 30.63 61.10 -15.11
N GLY A 249 30.94 62.31 -14.60
CA GLY A 249 30.66 63.57 -15.27
C GLY A 249 31.17 64.83 -14.54
N ASN A 250 32.47 64.91 -14.28
CA ASN A 250 33.37 66.10 -14.38
C ASN A 250 32.89 67.52 -13.92
N THR A 251 33.35 67.94 -12.72
CA THR A 251 34.16 69.14 -12.29
C THR A 251 34.16 70.45 -13.13
N PRO A 252 34.43 71.67 -12.59
CA PRO A 252 34.78 72.12 -11.21
C PRO A 252 33.77 73.01 -10.48
#